data_AF-A0A316I835-F1
#
_entry.id   AF-A0A316I835-F1
#
_cell.length_a   1.000
_cell.length_b   1.000
_cell.length_c   1.000
_cell.angle_alpha   90.00
_cell.angle_beta   90.00
_cell.angle_gamma   90.00
#
_symmetry.space_group_name_H-M   'P 1'
#
loop_
_entity.id
_entity.type
_entity.pdbx_description
1 polymer ?
#
loop_
_entity_poly.entity_id
_entity_poly.type
_entity_poly.pdbx_seq_one_letter_code
_entity_poly.pdbx_strand_id
1 'polypeptide(L)'
;MGTRRLWIAAFTPILIGLLAAGVFGHRVFLLVFVIWLGALACVLRADALNVRARGQQQPSARLLGARAGWLFATLVLIFGSAGLLNAVLG
;
A
#
# COMPACT_ATOMS: atom_id res chain seq x y z
N MET A 1 -18.79 8.10 1.89
CA MET A 1 -17.96 7.04 1.25
C MET A 1 -17.03 6.45 2.30
N GLY A 2 -16.92 5.12 2.43
CA GLY A 2 -16.05 4.50 3.45
C GLY A 2 -14.55 4.68 3.12
N THR A 3 -13.71 4.79 4.15
CA THR A 3 -12.23 4.94 4.06
C THR A 3 -11.58 3.94 3.11
N ARG A 4 -12.06 2.69 3.10
CA ARG A 4 -11.65 1.65 2.14
C ARG A 4 -11.82 2.05 0.67
N ARG A 5 -12.95 2.67 0.29
CA ARG A 5 -13.20 3.08 -1.11
C ARG A 5 -12.26 4.23 -1.52
N LEU A 6 -11.96 5.13 -0.58
CA LEU A 6 -11.01 6.21 -0.79
C LEU A 6 -9.61 5.66 -1.08
N TRP A 7 -9.13 4.69 -0.29
CA TRP A 7 -7.83 4.05 -0.53
C TRP A 7 -7.75 3.36 -1.88
N ILE A 8 -8.79 2.60 -2.25
CA ILE A 8 -8.83 1.96 -3.57
C ILE A 8 -8.78 3.03 -4.67
N ALA A 9 -9.63 4.06 -4.59
CA ALA A 9 -9.65 5.14 -5.57
C ALA A 9 -8.31 5.88 -5.68
N ALA A 10 -7.58 6.05 -4.58
CA ALA A 10 -6.26 6.67 -4.57
C ALA A 10 -5.17 5.79 -5.22
N PHE A 11 -5.21 4.47 -4.99
CA PHE A 11 -4.22 3.53 -5.53
C PHE A 11 -4.50 3.13 -6.98
N THR A 12 -5.77 3.08 -7.40
CA THR A 12 -6.18 2.66 -8.75
C THR A 12 -5.44 3.38 -9.88
N PRO A 13 -5.36 4.73 -9.94
CA PRO A 13 -4.65 5.39 -11.05
C PRO A 13 -3.16 5.05 -11.09
N ILE A 14 -2.52 4.88 -9.93
CA ILE A 14 -1.11 4.51 -9.83
C ILE A 14 -0.90 3.08 -10.33
N LEU A 15 -1.74 2.16 -9.90
CA LEU A 15 -1.71 0.76 -10.34
C LEU A 15 -1.95 0.62 -11.84
N ILE A 16 -2.91 1.37 -12.39
CA ILE A 16 -3.17 1.39 -13.84
C ILE A 16 -1.95 1.94 -14.58
N GLY A 17 -1.35 3.03 -14.11
CA GLY A 17 -0.15 3.62 -14.71
C GLY A 17 1.04 2.65 -14.72
N LEU A 18 1.30 1.97 -13.59
CA LEU A 18 2.36 0.97 -13.49
C LEU A 18 2.11 -0.24 -14.39
N LEU A 19 0.87 -0.72 -14.46
CA LEU A 19 0.51 -1.83 -15.33
C LEU A 19 0.71 -1.46 -16.81
N ALA A 20 0.22 -0.28 -17.22
CA ALA A 20 0.41 0.20 -18.59
C ALA A 20 1.89 0.39 -18.93
N ALA A 21 2.67 1.02 -18.04
CA ALA A 21 4.11 1.20 -18.23
C ALA A 21 4.87 -0.14 -18.28
N GLY A 22 4.41 -1.15 -17.54
CA GLY A 22 4.99 -2.48 -17.53
C GLY A 22 4.65 -3.31 -18.77
N VAL A 23 3.43 -3.19 -19.29
CA VAL A 23 2.97 -3.91 -20.49
C VAL A 23 3.53 -3.30 -21.77
N PHE A 24 3.52 -1.97 -21.88
CA PHE A 24 3.94 -1.25 -23.09
C PHE A 24 5.37 -0.70 -23.03
N GLY A 25 6.05 -0.84 -21.89
CA GLY A 25 7.38 -0.29 -21.68
C GLY A 25 8.29 -1.25 -20.92
N HIS A 26 8.81 -0.81 -19.77
CA HIS A 26 9.85 -1.54 -19.05
C HIS A 26 9.25 -2.54 -18.06
N ARG A 27 9.62 -3.83 -18.19
CA ARG A 27 9.12 -4.92 -17.32
C ARG A 27 9.31 -4.67 -15.81
N VAL A 28 10.26 -3.84 -15.39
CA VAL A 28 10.44 -3.44 -13.99
C VAL A 28 9.18 -2.82 -13.39
N PHE A 29 8.36 -2.12 -14.19
CA PHE A 29 7.10 -1.54 -13.73
C PHE A 29 6.06 -2.60 -13.36
N LEU A 30 6.14 -3.83 -13.91
CA LEU A 30 5.29 -4.96 -13.47
C LEU A 30 5.68 -5.45 -12.07
N LEU A 31 6.97 -5.47 -11.74
CA LEU A 31 7.42 -5.79 -10.38
C LEU A 31 6.98 -4.71 -9.40
N VAL A 32 7.14 -3.44 -9.79
CA VAL A 32 6.67 -2.29 -8.99
C VAL A 32 5.16 -2.32 -8.81
N PHE A 33 4.40 -2.70 -9.84
CA PHE A 33 2.96 -2.92 -9.74
C PHE A 33 2.59 -3.93 -8.66
N VAL A 34 3.28 -5.09 -8.60
CA VAL A 34 3.05 -6.10 -7.56
C VAL A 34 3.39 -5.54 -6.16
N ILE A 35 4.47 -4.77 -6.03
CA ILE A 35 4.84 -4.11 -4.77
C ILE A 35 3.73 -3.14 -4.32
N TRP A 36 3.19 -2.34 -5.25
CA TRP A 36 2.10 -1.40 -4.98
C TRP A 36 0.77 -2.08 -4.63
N LEU A 37 0.48 -3.26 -5.21
CA LEU A 37 -0.63 -4.09 -4.76
C LEU A 37 -0.43 -4.55 -3.30
N GLY A 38 0.79 -4.94 -2.95
CA GLY A 38 1.16 -5.27 -1.57
C GLY A 38 0.98 -4.07 -0.62
N ALA A 39 1.38 -2.88 -1.04
CA ALA A 39 1.19 -1.64 -0.29
C ALA A 39 -0.30 -1.34 -0.07
N LEU A 40 -1.14 -1.48 -1.10
CA LEU A 40 -2.59 -1.35 -0.97
C LEU A 40 -3.16 -2.36 0.03
N ALA A 41 -2.76 -3.63 -0.05
CA ALA A 41 -3.21 -4.66 0.89
C ALA A 41 -2.84 -4.32 2.34
N CYS A 42 -1.64 -3.80 2.58
CA CYS A 42 -1.19 -3.34 3.89
C CYS A 42 -2.04 -2.18 4.41
N VAL A 43 -2.31 -1.17 3.57
CA VAL A 43 -3.17 -0.02 3.94
C VAL A 43 -4.59 -0.48 4.26
N LEU A 44 -5.18 -1.35 3.45
CA LEU A 44 -6.51 -1.90 3.71
C LEU A 44 -6.56 -2.71 5.01
N ARG A 45 -5.48 -3.43 5.34
CA ARG A 45 -5.37 -4.14 6.60
C ARG A 45 -5.26 -3.19 7.79
N ALA A 46 -4.47 -2.12 7.68
CA ALA A 46 -4.37 -1.07 8.68
C ALA A 46 -5.71 -0.35 8.89
N ASP A 47 -6.46 -0.07 7.81
CA ASP A 47 -7.79 0.56 7.88
C ASP A 47 -8.80 -0.37 8.56
N ALA A 48 -8.79 -1.66 8.25
CA ALA A 48 -9.64 -2.64 8.92
C ALA A 48 -9.37 -2.70 10.44
N LEU A 49 -8.10 -2.60 10.85
CA LEU A 49 -7.72 -2.52 12.26
C LEU A 49 -8.17 -1.18 12.87
N ASN A 50 -8.04 -0.07 12.16
CA ASN A 50 -8.50 1.24 12.61
C ASN A 50 -10.02 1.27 12.85
N VAL A 51 -10.81 0.65 11.95
CA VAL A 51 -12.27 0.50 12.13
C VAL A 51 -12.58 -0.32 13.39
N ARG A 52 -11.86 -1.42 13.62
CA ARG A 52 -12.00 -2.22 14.86
C ARG A 52 -11.63 -1.42 16.11
N ALA A 53 -10.57 -0.62 16.05
CA ALA A 53 -10.12 0.22 17.16
C ALA A 53 -11.19 1.24 17.57
N ARG A 54 -11.85 1.87 16.58
CA ARG A 54 -12.93 2.86 16.81
C ARG A 54 -14.17 2.25 17.45
N GLY A 55 -14.37 0.94 17.31
CA GLY A 55 -15.45 0.21 17.98
C GLY A 55 -15.14 -0.15 19.45
N GLN A 56 -13.93 0.12 19.95
CA GLN A 56 -13.53 -0.13 21.34
C GLN A 56 -13.45 1.18 22.11
N GLN A 57 -14.02 1.24 23.32
CA GLN A 57 -13.92 2.40 24.22
C GLN A 57 -12.45 2.68 24.63
N GLN A 58 -11.64 1.63 24.75
CA GLN A 58 -10.18 1.73 24.91
C GLN A 58 -9.50 0.73 23.97
N PRO A 59 -8.87 1.20 22.88
CA PRO A 59 -8.18 0.31 21.96
C PRO A 59 -6.93 -0.29 22.61
N SER A 60 -6.83 -1.63 22.55
CA SER A 60 -5.65 -2.35 23.07
C SER A 60 -4.35 -1.92 22.37
N ALA A 61 -3.25 -1.84 23.14
CA ALA A 61 -1.91 -1.51 22.63
C ALA A 61 -1.46 -2.46 21.50
N ARG A 62 -1.84 -3.74 21.56
CA ARG A 62 -1.55 -4.74 20.51
C ARG A 62 -2.20 -4.37 19.17
N LEU A 63 -3.41 -3.82 19.19
CA LEU A 63 -4.16 -3.47 18.00
C LEU A 63 -3.60 -2.19 17.35
N LEU A 64 -3.20 -1.22 18.17
CA LEU A 64 -2.48 -0.02 17.72
C LEU A 64 -1.10 -0.38 17.14
N GLY A 65 -0.35 -1.26 17.82
CA GLY A 65 0.94 -1.76 17.34
C GLY A 65 0.83 -2.52 16.02
N ALA A 66 -0.16 -3.40 15.88
CA ALA A 66 -0.42 -4.10 14.63
C ALA A 66 -0.76 -3.13 13.48
N ARG A 67 -1.59 -2.12 13.74
CA ARG A 67 -1.89 -1.06 12.75
C ARG A 67 -0.64 -0.31 12.33
N ALA A 68 0.18 0.13 13.29
CA ALA A 68 1.44 0.80 13.02
C ALA A 68 2.39 -0.10 12.19
N GLY A 69 2.45 -1.39 12.50
CA GLY A 69 3.24 -2.38 11.73
C GLY A 69 2.82 -2.47 10.27
N TRP A 70 1.52 -2.52 9.97
CA TRP A 70 1.04 -2.53 8.58
C TRP A 70 1.31 -1.21 7.83
N LEU A 71 1.22 -0.07 8.52
CA LEU A 71 1.60 1.22 7.94
C LEU A 71 3.10 1.30 7.67
N PHE A 72 3.93 0.81 8.60
CA PHE A 72 5.38 0.73 8.41
C PHE A 72 5.74 -0.20 7.24
N ALA A 73 5.12 -1.37 7.14
CA ALA A 73 5.28 -2.28 6.01
C ALA A 73 4.92 -1.59 4.68
N THR A 74 3.85 -0.79 4.66
CA THR A 74 3.47 0.02 3.49
C THR A 74 4.60 0.97 3.09
N LEU A 75 5.18 1.70 4.05
CA LEU A 75 6.29 2.62 3.79
C LEU A 75 7.50 1.89 3.23
N VAL A 76 7.89 0.76 3.82
CA VAL A 76 9.00 -0.07 3.34
C VAL A 76 8.77 -0.52 1.90
N LEU A 77 7.55 -0.95 1.55
CA LEU A 77 7.21 -1.33 0.18
C LEU A 77 7.30 -0.15 -0.80
N ILE A 78 6.78 1.02 -0.43
CA ILE A 78 6.82 2.21 -1.28
C ILE A 78 8.28 2.66 -1.51
N PHE A 79 9.06 2.83 -0.45
CA PHE A 79 10.48 3.22 -0.56
C PHE A 79 11.32 2.17 -1.28
N GLY A 80 11.09 0.88 -0.99
CA GLY A 80 11.74 -0.22 -1.69
C GLY A 80 11.43 -0.22 -3.19
N SER A 81 10.19 0.13 -3.58
CA SER A 81 9.82 0.24 -4.99
C SER A 81 10.51 1.41 -5.69
N ALA A 82 10.69 2.54 -5.01
CA ALA A 82 11.43 3.69 -5.53
C ALA A 82 12.91 3.36 -5.69
N GLY A 83 13.51 2.70 -4.69
CA GLY A 83 14.89 2.21 -4.77
C GLY A 83 15.09 1.20 -5.90
N LEU A 84 14.13 0.30 -6.13
CA LEU A 84 14.16 -0.64 -7.26
C LEU A 84 14.14 0.09 -8.60
N LEU A 85 13.27 1.10 -8.75
CA LEU A 85 13.22 1.91 -9.97
C LEU A 85 14.54 2.66 -10.19
N ASN A 86 15.07 3.32 -9.17
CA ASN A 86 16.35 4.04 -9.25
C ASN A 86 17.51 3.09 -9.59
N ALA A 87 17.53 1.87 -9.03
CA ALA A 87 18.58 0.89 -9.34
C ALA A 87 18.54 0.39 -10.79
N VAL A 88 17.35 0.38 -11.41
CA VAL A 88 17.16 -0.10 -12.78
C VAL A 88 17.23 1.02 -13.82
N LEU A 89 16.78 2.23 -13.47
CA LEU A 89 16.59 3.34 -14.40
C LEU A 89 17.59 4.49 -14.22
N GLY A 90 18.27 4.61 -13.06
CA GLY A 90 19.21 5.69 -12.75
C GLY A 90 18.56 6.88 -12.08
#